data_AF-A0A6I7QGV5-F1
#
_entry.id   AF-A0A6I7QGV5-F1
#
_cell.length_a   1.000
_cell.length_b   1.000
_cell.length_c   1.000
_cell.angle_alpha   90.00
_cell.angle_beta   90.00
_cell.angle_gamma   90.00
#
_symmetry.space_group_name_H-M   'P 1'
#
loop_
_entity.id
_entity.type
_entity.pdbx_description
1 polymer ?
#
loop_
_entity_poly.entity_id
_entity_poly.type
_entity_poly.pdbx_seq_one_letter_code
_entity_poly.pdbx_strand_id
1 'polypeptide(L)'
;MKVVVWLARIVFGIVFIFSGFVKAIDPLGSAYKFQDYFLAFGTEWLFFSALPMAILLSTLEFIIGVGVLFGIKMRWSAWGGLLFMAFFTPLTLYIAITDPVPDCGCFGDAIIISNWDTFYKNIFILAAAIVV
;
A
#
# COMPACT_ATOMS: atom_id res chain seq x y z
N MET A 1 -7.59 14.61 21.75
CA MET A 1 -8.15 14.21 20.45
C MET A 1 -7.46 14.89 19.26
N LYS A 2 -7.35 16.23 19.20
CA LYS A 2 -6.73 16.94 18.05
C LYS A 2 -5.28 16.53 17.76
N VAL A 3 -4.46 16.29 18.79
CA VAL A 3 -3.05 15.87 18.63
C VAL A 3 -2.93 14.47 18.03
N VAL A 4 -3.80 13.54 18.42
CA VAL A 4 -3.80 12.15 17.92
C VAL A 4 -4.16 12.11 16.45
N VAL A 5 -5.19 12.86 16.03
CA VAL A 5 -5.57 12.98 14.61
C VAL A 5 -4.44 13.58 13.78
N TRP A 6 -3.76 14.61 14.30
CA TRP A 6 -2.63 15.23 13.62
C TRP A 6 -1.44 14.27 13.44
N LEU A 7 -1.09 13.51 14.49
CA LEU A 7 -0.03 12.51 14.42
C LEU A 7 -0.40 11.37 13.46
N ALA A 8 -1.62 10.84 13.55
CA ALA A 8 -2.11 9.80 12.65
C ALA A 8 -2.05 10.25 11.19
N ARG A 9 -2.45 11.50 10.90
CA ARG A 9 -2.38 12.10 9.57
C ARG A 9 -0.96 12.22 9.05
N ILE A 10 -0.01 12.67 9.88
CA ILE A 10 1.40 12.77 9.51
C ILE A 10 1.97 11.39 9.20
N VAL A 11 1.78 10.42 10.10
CA VAL A 11 2.32 9.07 9.95
C VAL A 11 1.73 8.39 8.71
N PHE A 12 0.40 8.41 8.57
CA PHE A 12 -0.29 7.85 7.42
C PHE A 12 0.20 8.48 6.12
N GLY A 13 0.24 9.82 6.06
CA GLY A 13 0.68 10.57 4.89
C GLY A 13 2.12 10.25 4.48
N ILE A 14 3.06 10.29 5.44
CA ILE A 14 4.47 10.01 5.16
C ILE A 14 4.66 8.57 4.66
N VAL A 15 4.03 7.59 5.30
CA VAL A 15 4.18 6.18 4.91
C VAL A 15 3.62 5.94 3.50
N PHE A 16 2.46 6.49 3.17
CA PHE A 16 1.87 6.37 1.83
C PHE A 16 2.69 7.08 0.76
N ILE A 17 3.19 8.29 1.05
CA ILE A 17 4.07 9.03 0.13
C ILE A 17 5.35 8.24 -0.12
N PHE A 18 5.99 7.75 0.94
CA PHE A 18 7.23 6.99 0.82
C PHE A 18 7.02 5.69 0.03
N SER A 19 5.96 4.94 0.34
CA SER A 19 5.55 3.74 -0.39
C SER A 19 5.35 4.00 -1.89
N GLY A 20 4.51 4.98 -2.22
CA GLY A 20 4.23 5.32 -3.62
C GLY A 20 5.47 5.84 -4.36
N PHE A 21 6.28 6.67 -3.70
CA PHE A 21 7.49 7.25 -4.29
C PHE A 21 8.53 6.19 -4.65
N VAL A 22 8.84 5.26 -3.74
CA VAL A 22 9.81 4.20 -4.00
C VAL A 22 9.33 3.29 -5.14
N LYS A 23 8.05 2.91 -5.14
CA LYS A 23 7.47 2.10 -6.23
C LYS A 23 7.45 2.84 -7.57
N ALA A 24 7.34 4.18 -7.55
CA ALA A 24 7.38 5.00 -8.76
C ALA A 24 8.80 5.15 -9.33
N ILE A 25 9.85 5.06 -8.50
CA ILE A 25 11.25 5.05 -8.95
C ILE A 25 11.55 3.76 -9.72
N ASP A 26 11.06 2.62 -9.22
CA ASP A 26 11.22 1.31 -9.88
C ASP A 26 9.86 0.62 -10.15
N PRO A 27 9.17 1.04 -11.23
CA PRO A 27 7.90 0.42 -11.63
C PRO A 27 8.09 -1.00 -12.16
N LEU A 28 9.29 -1.40 -12.59
CA LEU A 28 9.56 -2.76 -13.06
C LEU A 28 9.67 -3.72 -11.89
N GLY A 29 10.38 -3.34 -10.82
CA GLY A 29 10.42 -4.12 -9.57
C GLY A 29 9.02 -4.40 -9.02
N SER A 30 8.17 -3.38 -8.97
CA SER A 30 6.77 -3.55 -8.56
C SER A 30 5.93 -4.38 -9.54
N ALA A 31 6.19 -4.31 -10.84
CA ALA A 31 5.55 -5.18 -11.83
C ALA A 31 5.89 -6.67 -11.62
N TYR A 32 7.14 -7.00 -11.27
CA TYR A 32 7.51 -8.37 -10.93
C TYR A 32 6.75 -8.89 -9.71
N LYS A 33 6.57 -8.07 -8.66
CA LYS A 33 5.72 -8.44 -7.52
C LYS A 33 4.28 -8.74 -7.94
N PHE A 34 3.70 -7.94 -8.84
CA PHE A 34 2.38 -8.25 -9.41
C PHE A 34 2.35 -9.59 -10.16
N GLN A 35 3.42 -9.93 -10.88
CA GLN A 35 3.54 -11.24 -11.54
C GLN A 35 3.63 -12.38 -10.52
N ASP A 36 4.36 -12.22 -9.43
CA ASP A 36 4.42 -13.20 -8.33
C ASP A 36 3.01 -13.43 -7.73
N TYR A 37 2.24 -12.36 -7.53
CA TYR A 37 0.84 -12.48 -7.11
C TYR A 37 0.00 -13.23 -8.14
N PHE A 38 0.11 -12.89 -9.42
CA PHE A 38 -0.64 -13.58 -10.46
C PHE A 38 -0.26 -15.05 -10.59
N LEU A 39 1.00 -15.42 -10.37
CA LEU A 39 1.44 -16.82 -10.29
C LEU A 39 0.81 -17.53 -9.10
N ALA A 40 0.87 -16.92 -7.92
CA ALA A 40 0.26 -17.45 -6.70
C ALA A 40 -1.26 -17.68 -6.83
N PHE A 41 -1.96 -16.79 -7.55
CA PHE A 41 -3.39 -16.90 -7.80
C PHE A 41 -3.75 -17.71 -9.07
N GLY A 42 -2.77 -18.20 -9.82
CA GLY A 42 -2.98 -18.97 -11.06
C GLY A 42 -3.55 -18.15 -12.22
N THR A 43 -3.35 -16.83 -12.23
CA THR A 43 -3.88 -15.87 -13.21
C THR A 43 -2.80 -15.30 -14.13
N GLU A 44 -1.95 -16.14 -14.68
CA GLU A 44 -0.80 -15.75 -15.54
C GLU A 44 -1.18 -14.93 -16.77
N TRP A 45 -2.40 -15.13 -17.29
CA TRP A 45 -2.93 -14.38 -18.43
C TRP A 45 -2.98 -12.85 -18.19
N LEU A 46 -2.92 -12.39 -16.93
CA LEU A 46 -2.92 -10.97 -16.55
C LEU A 46 -1.52 -10.33 -16.51
N PHE A 47 -0.45 -11.05 -16.84
CA PHE A 47 0.93 -10.51 -16.78
C PHE A 47 1.12 -9.23 -17.61
N PHE A 48 0.43 -9.10 -18.75
CA PHE A 48 0.48 -7.88 -19.57
C PHE A 48 0.00 -6.63 -18.82
N SER A 49 -0.85 -6.81 -17.81
CA SER A 49 -1.44 -5.74 -16.99
C SER A 49 -0.62 -5.41 -15.75
N ALA A 50 0.42 -6.20 -15.42
CA ALA A 50 1.23 -6.03 -14.21
C ALA A 50 1.90 -4.65 -14.14
N LEU A 51 2.52 -4.20 -15.23
CA LEU A 51 3.19 -2.89 -15.30
C LEU A 51 2.20 -1.71 -15.22
N PRO A 52 1.08 -1.70 -15.99
CA PRO A 52 0.02 -0.69 -15.79
C PRO A 52 -0.52 -0.65 -14.36
N MET A 53 -0.76 -1.81 -13.74
CA MET A 53 -1.24 -1.88 -12.35
C MET A 53 -0.20 -1.38 -11.35
N ALA A 54 1.07 -1.69 -11.55
CA ALA A 54 2.18 -1.21 -10.72
C ALA A 54 2.27 0.32 -10.70
N ILE A 55 2.20 0.94 -11.89
CA ILE A 55 2.20 2.40 -12.03
C ILE A 55 0.93 3.02 -11.42
N LEU A 56 -0.23 2.40 -11.66
CA LEU A 56 -1.49 2.88 -11.09
C LEU A 56 -1.46 2.83 -9.56
N LEU A 57 -0.98 1.73 -8.98
CA LEU A 57 -0.90 1.53 -7.53
C LEU A 57 0.01 2.58 -6.89
N SER A 58 1.23 2.74 -7.42
CA SER A 58 2.20 3.71 -6.88
C SER A 58 1.69 5.15 -6.97
N THR A 59 1.04 5.49 -8.08
CA THR A 59 0.43 6.80 -8.28
C THR A 59 -0.70 7.05 -7.29
N LEU A 60 -1.59 6.07 -7.07
CA LEU A 60 -2.69 6.20 -6.12
C LEU A 60 -2.19 6.34 -4.69
N GLU A 61 -1.22 5.52 -4.26
CA GLU A 61 -0.60 5.62 -2.93
C GLU A 61 0.01 7.01 -2.70
N PHE A 62 0.77 7.50 -3.67
CA PHE A 62 1.42 8.80 -3.57
C PHE A 62 0.38 9.94 -3.50
N ILE A 63 -0.63 9.95 -4.38
CA ILE A 63 -1.67 10.99 -4.40
C ILE A 63 -2.49 10.99 -3.11
N ILE A 64 -2.86 9.81 -2.60
CA ILE A 64 -3.59 9.69 -1.33
C ILE A 64 -2.71 10.20 -0.19
N GLY A 65 -1.44 9.80 -0.14
CA GLY A 65 -0.49 10.23 0.89
C GLY A 65 -0.29 11.74 0.91
N VAL A 66 -0.05 12.37 -0.26
CA VAL A 66 0.04 13.83 -0.40
C VAL A 66 -1.27 14.51 0.00
N GLY A 67 -2.41 13.99 -0.47
CA GLY A 67 -3.72 14.54 -0.16
C GLY A 67 -4.02 14.54 1.34
N VAL A 68 -3.72 13.44 2.04
CA VAL A 68 -3.86 13.34 3.50
C VAL A 68 -2.85 14.23 4.20
N LEU A 69 -1.56 14.24 3.80
CA LEU A 69 -0.54 15.01 4.50
C LEU A 69 -0.77 16.53 4.40
N PHE A 70 -1.06 17.04 3.21
CA PHE A 70 -1.30 18.48 2.98
C PHE A 70 -2.75 18.91 3.18
N GLY A 71 -3.69 17.97 3.34
CA GLY A 71 -5.10 18.25 3.60
C GLY A 71 -5.87 18.68 2.34
N ILE A 72 -5.36 18.31 1.16
CA ILE A 72 -5.98 18.61 -0.12
C ILE A 72 -7.16 17.66 -0.31
N LYS A 73 -8.38 18.20 -0.45
CA LYS A 73 -9.62 17.41 -0.59
C LYS A 73 -9.72 16.30 0.48
N MET A 74 -9.44 16.65 1.74
CA MET A 74 -9.29 15.73 2.88
C MET A 74 -10.33 14.60 2.94
N ARG A 75 -11.61 14.91 2.72
CA ARG A 75 -12.68 13.91 2.74
C ARG A 75 -12.48 12.81 1.69
N TRP A 76 -12.06 13.16 0.48
CA TRP A 76 -11.81 12.19 -0.58
C TRP A 76 -10.53 11.41 -0.36
N SER A 77 -9.45 12.08 0.11
CA SER A 77 -8.18 11.41 0.39
C SER A 77 -8.27 10.45 1.58
N ALA A 78 -9.01 10.81 2.64
CA ALA A 78 -9.25 9.93 3.78
C ALA A 78 -10.09 8.70 3.38
N TRP A 79 -11.19 8.91 2.65
CA TRP A 79 -12.00 7.79 2.12
C TRP A 79 -11.20 6.89 1.16
N GLY A 80 -10.40 7.49 0.28
CA GLY A 80 -9.52 6.75 -0.62
C GLY A 80 -8.49 5.91 0.13
N GLY A 81 -7.82 6.49 1.13
CA GLY A 81 -6.88 5.79 1.99
C GLY A 81 -7.52 4.67 2.80
N LEU A 82 -8.72 4.89 3.35
CA LEU A 82 -9.46 3.88 4.09
C LEU A 82 -9.84 2.71 3.18
N LEU A 83 -10.40 2.98 1.98
CA LEU A 83 -10.74 1.94 1.01
C LEU A 83 -9.49 1.15 0.58
N PHE A 84 -8.39 1.86 0.34
CA PHE A 84 -7.11 1.24 0.00
C PHE A 84 -6.63 0.29 1.10
N MET A 85 -6.62 0.75 2.35
CA MET A 85 -6.24 -0.10 3.49
C MET A 85 -7.23 -1.23 3.74
N ALA A 86 -8.53 -1.01 3.52
CA ALA A 86 -9.56 -2.03 3.67
C ALA A 86 -9.41 -3.17 2.66
N PHE A 87 -8.85 -2.89 1.47
CA PHE A 87 -8.51 -3.91 0.48
C PHE A 87 -7.18 -4.60 0.79
N PHE A 88 -6.12 -3.83 1.10
CA PHE A 88 -4.78 -4.38 1.33
C PHE A 88 -4.64 -5.13 2.65
N THR A 89 -5.36 -4.76 3.71
CA THR A 89 -5.22 -5.41 5.02
C THR A 89 -5.65 -6.89 4.99
N PRO A 90 -6.83 -7.26 4.45
CA PRO A 90 -7.21 -8.66 4.26
C PRO A 90 -6.27 -9.41 3.30
N LEU A 91 -5.79 -8.76 2.23
CA LEU A 91 -4.82 -9.35 1.32
C LEU A 91 -3.51 -9.69 2.05
N THR A 92 -2.99 -8.78 2.88
CA THR A 92 -1.80 -9.05 3.69
C THR A 92 -2.01 -10.11 4.77
N LEU A 93 -3.22 -10.23 5.32
CA LEU A 93 -3.55 -11.34 6.20
C LEU A 93 -3.50 -12.68 5.47
N TYR A 94 -4.07 -12.75 4.26
CA TYR A 94 -4.01 -13.95 3.43
C TYR A 94 -2.55 -14.35 3.18
N ILE A 95 -1.73 -13.41 2.72
CA ILE A 95 -0.31 -13.65 2.43
C ILE A 95 0.44 -14.13 3.69
N ALA A 96 0.19 -13.53 4.86
CA ALA A 96 0.84 -13.92 6.11
C ALA A 96 0.47 -15.33 6.60
N ILE A 97 -0.68 -15.87 6.17
CA ILE A 97 -1.13 -17.22 6.56
C ILE A 97 -0.70 -18.27 5.54
N THR A 98 -0.80 -17.95 4.24
CA THR A 98 -0.56 -18.92 3.17
C THR A 98 0.86 -18.88 2.61
N ASP A 99 1.66 -17.87 2.98
CA ASP A 99 3.00 -17.57 2.45
C ASP A 99 3.15 -17.88 0.95
N PRO A 100 2.25 -17.34 0.09
CA PRO A 100 2.23 -17.68 -1.32
C PRO A 100 3.28 -16.91 -2.13
N VAL A 101 3.79 -15.81 -1.56
CA VAL A 101 4.82 -14.94 -2.12
C VAL A 101 5.89 -14.63 -1.07
N PRO A 102 7.15 -14.43 -1.47
CA PRO A 102 8.27 -14.23 -0.55
C PRO A 102 8.17 -12.93 0.25
N ASP A 103 7.58 -11.88 -0.32
CA ASP A 103 7.34 -10.60 0.34
C ASP A 103 6.14 -9.87 -0.29
N CYS A 104 5.52 -8.98 0.50
CA CYS A 104 4.34 -8.25 0.06
C CYS A 104 4.64 -7.14 -0.97
N GLY A 105 5.91 -6.72 -1.13
CA GLY A 105 6.30 -5.61 -2.01
C GLY A 105 5.82 -4.22 -1.57
N CYS A 106 5.44 -4.05 -0.30
CA CYS A 106 4.76 -2.84 0.16
C CYS A 106 5.62 -1.55 0.06
N PHE A 107 6.95 -1.66 0.09
CA PHE A 107 7.88 -0.53 -0.16
C PHE A 107 8.79 -0.79 -1.37
N GLY A 108 8.36 -1.65 -2.30
CA GLY A 108 9.23 -2.15 -3.37
C GLY A 108 10.51 -2.80 -2.82
N ASP A 109 11.59 -2.74 -3.59
CA ASP A 109 12.88 -3.34 -3.21
C ASP A 109 13.70 -2.49 -2.24
N ALA A 110 13.22 -1.30 -1.83
CA ALA A 110 13.96 -0.46 -0.89
C ALA A 110 13.91 -0.99 0.54
N ILE A 111 12.77 -1.59 0.95
CA ILE A 111 12.61 -2.18 2.28
C ILE A 111 11.81 -3.48 2.16
N ILE A 112 12.51 -4.59 2.32
CA ILE A 112 11.93 -5.93 2.34
C ILE A 112 11.52 -6.22 3.79
N ILE A 113 10.24 -6.44 4.00
CA ILE A 113 9.62 -6.68 5.31
C ILE A 113 8.94 -8.04 5.27
N SER A 114 8.98 -8.78 6.38
CA SER A 114 8.28 -10.07 6.48
C SER A 114 6.77 -9.92 6.28
N ASN A 115 6.10 -10.99 5.86
CA ASN A 115 4.65 -10.98 5.61
C ASN A 115 3.85 -10.63 6.89
N TRP A 116 4.27 -11.16 8.04
CA TRP A 116 3.67 -10.86 9.34
C TRP A 116 3.89 -9.41 9.79
N ASP A 117 5.11 -8.89 9.65
CA ASP A 117 5.40 -7.50 10.01
C ASP A 117 4.63 -6.52 9.10
N THR A 118 4.46 -6.87 7.82
CA THR A 118 3.66 -6.08 6.89
C THR A 118 2.18 -6.06 7.28
N PHE A 119 1.63 -7.18 7.73
CA PHE A 119 0.27 -7.25 8.23
C PHE A 119 0.06 -6.38 9.49
N TYR A 120 0.96 -6.47 10.48
CA TYR A 120 0.88 -5.63 11.68
C TYR A 120 1.02 -4.15 11.37
N LYS A 121 1.93 -3.79 10.45
CA LYS A 121 2.04 -2.42 9.94
C LYS A 121 0.73 -1.95 9.31
N ASN A 122 0.08 -2.79 8.51
CA ASN A 122 -1.18 -2.44 7.86
C ASN A 122 -2.33 -2.26 8.85
N ILE A 123 -2.42 -3.07 9.91
CA ILE A 123 -3.40 -2.84 10.99
C ILE A 123 -3.18 -1.47 11.63
N PHE A 124 -1.94 -1.11 11.95
CA PHE A 124 -1.63 0.17 12.56
C PHE A 124 -1.99 1.36 11.66
N ILE A 125 -1.67 1.26 10.37
CA ILE A 125 -2.01 2.29 9.38
C ILE A 125 -3.52 2.36 9.13
N LEU A 126 -4.23 1.23 9.15
CA LEU A 126 -5.69 1.19 9.04
C LEU A 126 -6.34 1.90 10.24
N ALA A 127 -5.84 1.66 11.46
CA ALA A 127 -6.31 2.37 12.64
C ALA A 127 -6.06 3.88 12.52
N ALA A 128 -4.90 4.29 12.00
CA ALA A 128 -4.62 5.69 11.70
C ALA A 128 -5.57 6.27 10.64
N ALA A 129 -5.90 5.51 9.59
CA ALA A 129 -6.83 5.92 8.54
C ALA A 129 -8.28 6.10 9.02
N ILE A 130 -8.72 5.32 10.01
CA ILE A 130 -10.07 5.43 10.60
C ILE A 130 -10.21 6.71 11.45
N VAL A 131 -9.10 7.17 12.05
CA VAL A 131 -9.08 8.33 12.95
C VAL A 131 -8.98 9.66 12.19
N VAL A 132 -8.47 9.64 10.96
CA VAL A 132 -8.16 10.80 10.11
C VAL A 132 -9.35 11.21 9.24
#